data_AF-A0A557XH68-F1
#
_entry.id   AF-A0A557XH68-F1
#
_cell.length_a   1.000
_cell.length_b   1.000
_cell.length_c   1.000
_cell.angle_alpha   90.00
_cell.angle_beta   90.00
_cell.angle_gamma   90.00
#
_symmetry.space_group_name_H-M   'P 1'
#
loop_
_entity.id
_entity.type
_entity.pdbx_description
1 polymer ?
#
loop_
_entity_poly.entity_id
_entity_poly.type
_entity_poly.pdbx_seq_one_letter_code
_entity_poly.pdbx_strand_id
1 'polypeptide(L)'
;MPETKPDPKADTKPDTKPNLWHGIPRDEIPWFPTIDAEACIGCQLCYLTCGRAVFEIEDAVAVAVDPMNCAVGCSTCGNICPTGAITFPPMDAVWRLERERQIFRTVKKEAARKHERADIAKARADAQAAIALVTTRARVEVAGEFGDKQFLVRLEELLGERPYDIVNLRLEVPTVKGARAKAPSYMTFEVTSETQEDVEPFLNDVRALVRDVSLVLVAVTGL
;
A
#
# COMPACT_ATOMS: atom_id res chain seq x y z
N MET A 1 -37.17 33.38 -44.06
CA MET A 1 -36.89 32.53 -42.88
C MET A 1 -37.72 31.27 -43.00
N PRO A 2 -37.10 30.13 -43.28
CA PRO A 2 -37.64 28.85 -42.87
C PRO A 2 -36.69 28.17 -41.87
N GLU A 3 -37.29 27.72 -40.78
CA GLU A 3 -36.67 27.13 -39.60
C GLU A 3 -36.03 25.77 -39.94
N THR A 4 -34.72 25.65 -39.72
CA THR A 4 -34.04 24.36 -39.72
C THR A 4 -34.23 23.70 -38.37
N LYS A 5 -35.02 22.62 -38.37
CA LYS A 5 -35.19 21.67 -37.26
C LYS A 5 -33.81 21.11 -36.85
N PRO A 6 -33.41 21.14 -35.57
CA PRO A 6 -32.14 20.54 -35.17
C PRO A 6 -32.26 19.01 -35.14
N ASP A 7 -31.27 18.34 -35.73
CA ASP A 7 -31.15 16.88 -35.82
C ASP A 7 -30.99 16.24 -34.41
N PRO A 8 -31.67 15.11 -34.13
CA PRO A 8 -31.51 14.38 -32.88
C PRO A 8 -30.27 13.49 -33.00
N LYS A 9 -29.08 14.06 -32.79
CA LYS A 9 -27.90 13.24 -32.55
C LYS A 9 -27.98 12.70 -31.13
N ALA A 10 -28.54 11.50 -31.02
CA ALA A 10 -28.37 10.62 -29.89
C ALA A 10 -26.88 10.42 -29.66
N ASP A 11 -26.38 10.95 -28.55
CA ASP A 11 -25.04 10.71 -28.05
C ASP A 11 -24.94 9.26 -27.57
N THR A 12 -24.64 8.35 -28.48
CA THR A 12 -24.33 6.96 -28.14
C THR A 12 -22.99 6.94 -27.41
N LYS A 13 -23.05 6.92 -26.06
CA LYS A 13 -21.88 6.73 -25.19
C LYS A 13 -21.19 5.41 -25.58
N PRO A 14 -19.85 5.37 -25.65
CA PRO A 14 -19.10 4.21 -26.16
C PRO A 14 -19.25 3.00 -25.23
N ASP A 15 -19.19 1.82 -25.82
CA ASP A 15 -19.40 0.48 -25.26
C ASP A 15 -18.82 0.32 -23.84
N THR A 16 -19.63 0.68 -22.84
CA THR A 16 -19.28 0.57 -21.43
C THR A 16 -19.75 -0.78 -20.96
N LYS A 17 -18.85 -1.58 -20.35
CA LYS A 17 -19.22 -2.86 -19.72
C LYS A 17 -20.53 -2.68 -18.93
N PRO A 18 -21.52 -3.59 -19.07
CA PRO A 18 -22.80 -3.41 -18.41
C PRO A 18 -22.56 -3.23 -16.92
N ASN A 19 -23.16 -2.20 -16.33
CA ASN A 19 -23.11 -1.98 -14.89
C ASN A 19 -23.93 -3.10 -14.24
N LEU A 20 -23.24 -4.13 -13.73
CA LEU A 20 -23.85 -5.33 -13.17
C LEU A 20 -23.74 -5.32 -11.65
N TRP A 21 -24.85 -5.61 -10.99
CA TRP A 21 -24.90 -5.92 -9.57
C TRP A 21 -25.07 -7.43 -9.39
N HIS A 22 -23.96 -8.12 -9.06
CA HIS A 22 -23.91 -9.58 -8.87
C HIS A 22 -24.53 -10.39 -10.03
N GLY A 23 -24.33 -9.91 -11.27
CA GLY A 23 -24.84 -10.54 -12.50
C GLY A 23 -26.20 -10.02 -12.98
N ILE A 24 -26.80 -9.05 -12.30
CA ILE A 24 -28.05 -8.41 -12.72
C ILE A 24 -27.75 -7.01 -13.28
N PRO A 25 -28.29 -6.63 -14.45
CA PRO A 25 -28.19 -5.26 -14.95
C PRO A 25 -28.73 -4.25 -13.94
N ARG A 26 -27.96 -3.19 -13.70
CA ARG A 26 -28.29 -2.18 -12.69
C ARG A 26 -29.64 -1.50 -12.94
N ASP A 27 -30.04 -1.40 -14.21
CA ASP A 27 -31.29 -0.80 -14.68
C ASP A 27 -32.54 -1.61 -14.33
N GLU A 28 -32.38 -2.90 -14.02
CA GLU A 28 -33.48 -3.76 -13.57
C GLU A 28 -33.77 -3.65 -12.08
N ILE A 29 -32.91 -2.93 -11.33
CA ILE A 29 -32.99 -2.85 -9.87
C ILE A 29 -33.59 -1.50 -9.47
N PRO A 30 -34.82 -1.48 -8.93
CA PRO A 30 -35.50 -0.26 -8.54
C PRO A 30 -34.97 0.24 -7.19
N TRP A 31 -33.70 0.63 -7.15
CA TRP A 31 -33.06 1.25 -6.00
C TRP A 31 -32.36 2.53 -6.42
N PHE A 32 -32.84 3.68 -5.98
CA PHE A 32 -32.24 4.98 -6.24
C PHE A 32 -32.82 5.99 -5.24
N PRO A 33 -32.09 7.08 -4.92
CA PRO A 33 -32.61 8.11 -4.05
C PRO A 33 -33.64 8.98 -4.78
N THR A 34 -34.70 9.37 -4.07
CA THR A 34 -35.63 10.42 -4.47
C THR A 34 -35.48 11.59 -3.50
N ILE A 35 -35.36 12.81 -4.02
CA ILE A 35 -35.14 14.01 -3.23
C ILE A 35 -36.40 14.87 -3.23
N ASP A 36 -36.85 15.26 -2.04
CA ASP A 36 -37.86 16.28 -1.83
C ASP A 36 -37.17 17.65 -1.79
N ALA A 37 -37.36 18.45 -2.84
CA ALA A 37 -36.75 19.76 -2.99
C ALA A 37 -37.30 20.78 -1.97
N GLU A 38 -38.54 20.63 -1.49
CA GLU A 38 -39.14 21.54 -0.52
C GLU A 38 -38.60 21.29 0.89
N ALA A 39 -38.37 20.03 1.24
CA ALA A 39 -37.76 19.64 2.51
C ALA A 39 -36.23 19.80 2.53
N CYS A 40 -35.59 19.94 1.37
CA CYS A 40 -34.14 20.05 1.26
C CYS A 40 -33.66 21.45 1.69
N ILE A 41 -32.79 21.50 2.70
CA ILE A 41 -32.18 22.76 3.19
C ILE A 41 -30.78 23.02 2.61
N GLY A 42 -30.36 22.27 1.60
CA GLY A 42 -29.06 22.50 0.96
C GLY A 42 -27.83 22.20 1.82
N CYS A 43 -27.95 21.38 2.88
CA CYS A 43 -26.86 21.12 3.82
C CYS A 43 -25.65 20.34 3.25
N GLN A 44 -25.77 19.81 2.02
CA GLN A 44 -24.72 19.09 1.28
C GLN A 44 -24.16 17.82 1.95
N LEU A 45 -24.73 17.35 3.05
CA LEU A 45 -24.29 16.11 3.72
C LEU A 45 -24.39 14.89 2.80
N CYS A 46 -25.42 14.82 1.96
CA CYS A 46 -25.58 13.76 0.98
C CYS A 46 -24.48 13.76 -0.09
N TYR A 47 -24.06 14.95 -0.53
CA TYR A 47 -22.97 15.13 -1.50
C TYR A 47 -21.64 14.64 -0.93
N LEU A 48 -21.28 15.10 0.27
CA LEU A 48 -20.01 14.73 0.91
C LEU A 48 -19.94 13.24 1.31
N THR A 49 -21.05 12.68 1.81
CA THR A 49 -21.06 11.30 2.33
C THR A 49 -21.19 10.25 1.24
N CYS A 50 -21.71 10.61 0.06
CA CYS A 50 -21.90 9.65 -1.02
C CYS A 50 -20.56 9.34 -1.71
N GLY A 51 -19.92 8.23 -1.33
CA GLY A 51 -18.69 7.73 -1.98
C GLY A 51 -18.86 7.28 -3.44
N ARG A 52 -20.04 7.50 -4.03
CA ARG A 52 -20.40 7.13 -5.42
C ARG A 52 -20.81 8.33 -6.27
N ALA A 53 -20.68 9.56 -5.77
CA ALA A 53 -20.96 10.78 -6.52
C ALA A 53 -22.35 10.78 -7.20
N VAL A 54 -23.38 10.32 -6.46
CA VAL A 54 -24.78 10.27 -6.97
C VAL A 54 -25.42 11.65 -7.01
N PHE A 55 -24.97 12.55 -6.14
CA PHE A 55 -25.58 13.86 -5.94
C PHE A 55 -24.69 14.98 -6.49
N GLU A 56 -25.32 16.05 -6.95
CA GLU A 56 -24.77 17.39 -7.10
C GLU A 56 -25.65 18.40 -6.35
N ILE A 57 -25.18 19.64 -6.23
CA ILE A 57 -25.93 20.73 -5.60
C ILE A 57 -26.23 21.78 -6.65
N GLU A 58 -27.50 21.98 -6.96
CA GLU A 58 -28.01 22.97 -7.91
C GLU A 58 -28.96 23.91 -7.17
N ASP A 59 -28.80 25.23 -7.34
CA ASP A 59 -29.64 26.24 -6.69
C ASP A 59 -29.84 26.04 -5.16
N ALA A 60 -28.76 25.63 -4.49
CA ALA A 60 -28.73 25.28 -3.07
C ALA A 60 -29.62 24.08 -2.66
N VAL A 61 -30.02 23.23 -3.60
CA VAL A 61 -30.77 21.99 -3.37
C VAL A 61 -29.97 20.80 -3.90
N ALA A 62 -30.09 19.64 -3.25
CA ALA A 62 -29.45 18.43 -3.74
C ALA A 62 -30.21 17.86 -4.95
N VAL A 63 -29.48 17.45 -5.98
CA VAL A 63 -30.00 16.80 -7.20
C VAL A 63 -29.30 15.47 -7.40
N ALA A 64 -30.05 14.41 -7.67
CA ALA A 64 -29.49 13.09 -7.98
C ALA A 64 -29.15 13.01 -9.48
N VAL A 65 -27.95 13.45 -9.86
CA VAL A 65 -27.50 13.48 -11.26
C VAL A 65 -27.15 12.10 -11.82
N ASP A 66 -26.77 11.15 -10.95
CA ASP A 66 -26.52 9.76 -11.33
C ASP A 66 -27.18 8.77 -10.35
N PRO A 67 -28.52 8.68 -10.35
CA PRO A 67 -29.26 7.85 -9.40
C PRO A 67 -28.92 6.35 -9.52
N MET A 68 -28.54 5.91 -10.72
CA MET A 68 -28.24 4.51 -11.02
C MET A 68 -26.86 4.09 -10.55
N ASN A 69 -25.95 5.03 -10.29
CA ASN A 69 -24.70 4.73 -9.60
C ASN A 69 -24.90 4.52 -8.09
N CYS A 70 -26.10 4.74 -7.54
CA CYS A 70 -26.39 4.42 -6.14
C CYS A 70 -26.18 2.92 -5.86
N ALA A 71 -25.49 2.60 -4.75
CA ALA A 71 -25.32 1.22 -4.30
C ALA A 71 -26.67 0.63 -3.87
N VAL A 72 -27.04 -0.50 -4.46
CA VAL A 72 -28.26 -1.24 -4.11
C VAL A 72 -28.28 -1.55 -2.61
N GLY A 73 -29.34 -1.15 -1.93
CA GLY A 73 -29.53 -1.33 -0.48
C GLY A 73 -28.82 -0.30 0.42
N CYS A 74 -28.03 0.62 -0.13
CA CYS A 74 -27.47 1.72 0.64
C CYS A 74 -28.50 2.84 0.83
N SER A 75 -28.73 3.24 2.09
CA SER A 75 -29.63 4.33 2.48
C SER A 75 -28.96 5.40 3.36
N THR A 76 -27.62 5.42 3.41
CA THR A 76 -26.86 6.28 4.33
C THR A 76 -27.20 7.76 4.19
N CYS A 77 -27.31 8.29 2.96
CA CYS A 77 -27.66 9.69 2.75
C CYS A 77 -29.08 10.05 3.21
N GLY A 78 -30.03 9.10 3.15
CA GLY A 78 -31.36 9.26 3.72
C GLY A 78 -31.32 9.33 5.25
N ASN A 79 -30.58 8.42 5.88
CA ASN A 79 -30.47 8.34 7.33
C ASN A 79 -29.77 9.56 7.97
N ILE A 80 -28.79 10.15 7.28
CA ILE A 80 -28.07 11.33 7.78
C ILE A 80 -28.76 12.66 7.41
N CYS A 81 -29.78 12.62 6.55
CA CYS A 81 -30.46 13.84 6.12
C CYS A 81 -31.24 14.43 7.31
N PRO A 82 -30.88 15.63 7.79
CA PRO A 82 -31.49 16.19 9.01
C PRO A 82 -32.97 16.53 8.83
N THR A 83 -33.42 16.72 7.59
CA THR A 83 -34.81 17.04 7.26
C THR A 83 -35.57 15.85 6.68
N GLY A 84 -34.93 14.70 6.51
CA GLY A 84 -35.56 13.53 5.88
C GLY A 84 -35.91 13.72 4.40
N ALA A 85 -35.30 14.68 3.71
CA ALA A 85 -35.60 15.02 2.32
C ALA A 85 -35.20 13.94 1.29
N ILE A 86 -34.52 12.86 1.70
CA ILE A 86 -34.05 11.81 0.79
C ILE A 86 -34.74 10.50 1.16
N THR A 87 -35.45 9.92 0.20
CA THR A 87 -36.19 8.66 0.35
C THR A 87 -35.71 7.60 -0.64
N PHE A 88 -36.02 6.34 -0.34
CA PHE A 88 -35.65 5.19 -1.16
C PHE A 88 -36.86 4.26 -1.35
N PRO A 89 -36.90 3.48 -2.44
CA PRO A 89 -37.86 2.39 -2.61
C PRO A 89 -37.81 1.38 -1.44
N PRO A 90 -38.90 0.66 -1.16
CA PRO A 90 -38.91 -0.36 -0.11
C PRO A 90 -37.97 -1.53 -0.46
N MET A 91 -37.22 -2.01 0.54
CA MET A 91 -36.28 -3.13 0.39
C MET A 91 -36.94 -4.42 -0.10
N ASP A 92 -38.25 -4.59 0.10
CA ASP A 92 -39.00 -5.76 -0.36
C ASP A 92 -38.86 -6.01 -1.87
N ALA A 93 -38.76 -4.94 -2.68
CA ALA A 93 -38.57 -5.07 -4.12
C ALA A 93 -37.18 -5.65 -4.45
N VAL A 94 -36.14 -5.21 -3.73
CA VAL A 94 -34.78 -5.73 -3.86
C VAL A 94 -34.72 -7.18 -3.41
N TRP A 95 -35.22 -7.50 -2.21
CA TRP A 95 -35.20 -8.88 -1.68
C TRP A 95 -35.99 -9.87 -2.54
N ARG A 96 -37.09 -9.43 -3.15
CA ARG A 96 -37.82 -10.26 -4.11
C ARG A 96 -36.94 -10.58 -5.32
N LEU A 97 -36.29 -9.57 -5.90
CA LEU A 97 -35.39 -9.72 -7.03
C LEU A 97 -34.16 -10.58 -6.68
N GLU A 98 -33.61 -10.46 -5.48
CA GLU A 98 -32.54 -11.32 -4.96
C GLU A 98 -32.92 -12.80 -4.96
N ARG A 99 -34.16 -13.12 -4.53
CA ARG A 99 -34.70 -14.47 -4.52
C ARG A 99 -34.97 -14.97 -5.94
N GLU A 100 -35.62 -14.19 -6.79
CA GLU A 100 -35.95 -14.57 -8.18
C GLU A 100 -34.70 -14.84 -9.01
N ARG A 101 -33.66 -14.02 -8.84
CA ARG A 101 -32.39 -14.14 -9.57
C ARG A 101 -31.38 -15.07 -8.88
N GLN A 102 -31.73 -15.65 -7.73
CA GLN A 102 -30.89 -16.60 -6.97
C GLN A 102 -29.46 -16.06 -6.69
N ILE A 103 -29.36 -14.77 -6.35
CA ILE A 103 -28.09 -14.03 -6.31
C ILE A 103 -27.05 -14.66 -5.37
N PHE A 104 -27.48 -15.33 -4.31
CA PHE A 104 -26.59 -15.88 -3.28
C PHE A 104 -25.63 -16.93 -3.83
N ARG A 105 -25.97 -17.61 -4.94
CA ARG A 105 -25.02 -18.52 -5.62
C ARG A 105 -23.87 -17.74 -6.25
N THR A 106 -24.17 -16.62 -6.91
CA THR A 106 -23.17 -15.74 -7.53
C THR A 106 -22.34 -15.03 -6.48
N VAL A 107 -22.98 -14.44 -5.47
CA VAL A 107 -22.31 -13.72 -4.36
C VAL A 107 -21.34 -14.64 -3.62
N LYS A 108 -21.73 -15.89 -3.33
CA LYS A 108 -20.82 -16.87 -2.69
C LYS A 108 -19.59 -17.17 -3.55
N LYS A 109 -19.74 -17.30 -4.87
CA LYS A 109 -18.61 -17.49 -5.80
C LYS A 109 -17.71 -16.25 -5.84
N GLU A 110 -18.29 -15.06 -5.91
CA GLU A 110 -17.53 -13.80 -5.91
C GLU A 110 -16.77 -13.59 -4.59
N ALA A 111 -17.40 -13.91 -3.45
CA ALA A 111 -16.79 -13.87 -2.14
C ALA A 111 -15.61 -14.85 -2.03
N ALA A 112 -15.76 -16.10 -2.49
CA ALA A 112 -14.68 -17.08 -2.50
C ALA A 112 -13.46 -16.59 -3.28
N ARG A 113 -13.67 -16.02 -4.49
CA ARG A 113 -12.60 -15.40 -5.29
C ARG A 113 -11.92 -14.23 -4.58
N LYS A 114 -12.68 -13.44 -3.82
CA LYS A 114 -12.13 -12.31 -3.04
C LYS A 114 -11.28 -12.80 -1.87
N HIS A 115 -11.71 -13.86 -1.18
CA HIS A 115 -10.93 -14.51 -0.12
C HIS A 115 -9.61 -15.05 -0.67
N GLU A 116 -9.65 -15.84 -1.74
CA GLU A 116 -8.45 -16.38 -2.38
C GLU A 116 -7.43 -15.28 -2.74
N ARG A 117 -7.90 -14.19 -3.36
CA ARG A 117 -7.05 -13.03 -3.67
C ARG A 117 -6.45 -12.38 -2.42
N ALA A 118 -7.22 -12.27 -1.34
CA ALA A 118 -6.75 -11.70 -0.08
C ALA A 118 -5.72 -12.61 0.59
N ASP A 119 -5.93 -13.92 0.56
CA ASP A 119 -5.02 -14.91 1.13
C ASP A 119 -3.68 -14.92 0.39
N ILE A 120 -3.70 -14.86 -0.96
CA ILE A 120 -2.50 -14.71 -1.78
C ILE A 120 -1.76 -13.40 -1.45
N ALA A 121 -2.49 -12.28 -1.35
CA ALA A 121 -1.89 -10.98 -1.04
C ALA A 121 -1.25 -10.98 0.36
N LYS A 122 -1.91 -11.59 1.35
CA LYS A 122 -1.39 -11.75 2.69
C LYS A 122 -0.14 -12.63 2.71
N ALA A 123 -0.17 -13.79 2.06
CA ALA A 123 0.99 -14.68 1.98
C ALA A 123 2.21 -13.99 1.35
N ARG A 124 1.99 -13.15 0.33
CA ARG A 124 3.05 -12.31 -0.26
C ARG A 124 3.59 -11.28 0.73
N ALA A 125 2.71 -10.58 1.45
CA ALA A 125 3.12 -9.60 2.45
C ALA A 125 3.91 -10.25 3.60
N ASP A 126 3.47 -11.41 4.08
CA ASP A 126 4.13 -12.18 5.13
C ASP A 126 5.53 -12.64 4.66
N ALA A 127 5.66 -13.12 3.42
CA ALA A 127 6.95 -13.48 2.83
C ALA A 127 7.89 -12.26 2.67
N GLN A 128 7.35 -11.11 2.24
CA GLN A 128 8.13 -9.87 2.13
C GLN A 128 8.58 -9.36 3.50
N ALA A 129 7.73 -9.43 4.52
CA ALA A 129 8.07 -9.04 5.89
C ALA A 129 9.15 -9.97 6.48
N ALA A 130 9.09 -11.27 6.20
CA ALA A 130 10.11 -12.22 6.61
C ALA A 130 11.48 -11.90 5.97
N ILE A 131 11.51 -11.56 4.68
CA ILE A 131 12.75 -11.15 3.99
C ILE A 131 13.28 -9.81 4.55
N ALA A 132 12.40 -8.85 4.83
CA ALA A 132 12.81 -7.55 5.36
C ALA A 132 13.44 -7.60 6.77
N LEU A 133 13.22 -8.68 7.54
CA LEU A 133 13.86 -8.91 8.84
C LEU A 133 15.29 -9.48 8.70
N VAL A 134 15.66 -10.01 7.53
CA VAL A 134 17.01 -10.50 7.28
C VAL A 134 17.90 -9.32 6.96
N THR A 135 18.81 -9.00 7.88
CA THR A 135 19.84 -7.98 7.64
C THR A 135 20.87 -8.61 6.71
N THR A 136 20.76 -8.35 5.41
CA THR A 136 21.68 -8.92 4.39
C THR A 136 22.92 -8.07 4.17
N ARG A 137 22.92 -6.85 4.74
CA ARG A 137 24.04 -5.92 4.69
C ARG A 137 24.13 -5.17 6.01
N ALA A 138 25.33 -4.82 6.44
CA ALA A 138 25.52 -3.96 7.59
C ALA A 138 26.78 -3.12 7.46
N ARG A 139 26.69 -1.85 7.85
CA ARG A 139 27.86 -0.97 7.96
C ARG A 139 28.52 -1.16 9.31
N VAL A 140 29.84 -1.33 9.27
CA VAL A 140 30.70 -1.45 10.45
C VAL A 140 31.68 -0.29 10.46
N GLU A 141 31.79 0.35 11.62
CA GLU A 141 32.66 1.50 11.84
C GLU A 141 33.59 1.22 13.01
N VAL A 142 34.90 1.34 12.78
CA VAL A 142 35.95 0.97 13.72
C VAL A 142 36.97 2.10 13.80
N ALA A 143 37.35 2.47 15.02
CA ALA A 143 38.38 3.46 15.28
C ALA A 143 39.55 2.85 16.06
N GLY A 144 40.76 3.33 15.81
CA GLY A 144 41.92 2.99 16.61
C GLY A 144 43.24 3.04 15.86
N GLU A 145 44.23 2.34 16.39
CA GLU A 145 45.59 2.30 15.86
C GLU A 145 45.77 1.09 14.93
N PHE A 146 45.67 1.27 13.62
CA PHE A 146 45.68 0.14 12.67
C PHE A 146 47.08 -0.34 12.27
N GLY A 147 48.14 0.43 12.57
CA GLY A 147 49.49 0.25 12.01
C GLY A 147 50.13 -1.14 12.19
N ASP A 148 50.02 -1.72 13.39
CA ASP A 148 50.68 -3.00 13.72
C ASP A 148 49.70 -4.17 13.89
N LYS A 149 48.40 -3.90 13.73
CA LYS A 149 47.34 -4.83 14.20
C LYS A 149 46.88 -5.85 13.16
N GLN A 150 47.43 -5.77 11.94
CA GLN A 150 47.10 -6.66 10.81
C GLN A 150 45.59 -6.90 10.62
N PHE A 151 44.77 -5.89 10.95
CA PHE A 151 43.32 -6.06 11.00
C PHE A 151 42.75 -6.52 9.66
N LEU A 152 43.23 -5.94 8.55
CA LEU A 152 42.80 -6.32 7.21
C LEU A 152 43.15 -7.78 6.85
N VAL A 153 44.33 -8.26 7.26
CA VAL A 153 44.75 -9.64 7.00
C VAL A 153 43.88 -10.62 7.78
N ARG A 154 43.64 -10.35 9.07
CA ARG A 154 42.77 -11.19 9.90
C ARG A 154 41.30 -11.14 9.46
N LEU A 155 40.87 -10.01 8.92
CA LEU A 155 39.54 -9.85 8.38
C LEU A 155 39.37 -10.64 7.07
N GLU A 156 40.40 -10.67 6.21
CA GLU A 156 40.46 -11.53 5.03
C GLU A 156 40.48 -13.02 5.42
N GLU A 157 41.25 -13.41 6.43
CA GLU A 157 41.24 -14.77 6.98
C GLU A 157 39.85 -15.16 7.53
N LEU A 158 39.15 -14.21 8.15
CA LEU A 158 37.79 -14.41 8.67
C LEU A 158 36.74 -14.58 7.56
N LEU A 159 36.94 -13.93 6.42
CA LEU A 159 36.10 -14.10 5.23
C LEU A 159 36.25 -15.52 4.67
N GLY A 160 37.48 -15.98 4.41
CA GLY A 160 37.77 -17.34 3.97
C GLY A 160 36.87 -17.80 2.81
N GLU A 161 36.20 -18.95 2.98
CA GLU A 161 35.22 -19.50 2.03
C GLU A 161 33.76 -19.22 2.44
N ARG A 162 33.52 -18.29 3.38
CA ARG A 162 32.17 -17.98 3.87
C ARG A 162 31.41 -17.12 2.84
N PRO A 163 30.07 -17.18 2.78
CA PRO A 163 29.26 -16.44 1.80
C PRO A 163 29.07 -14.96 2.18
N TYR A 164 30.11 -14.32 2.70
CA TYR A 164 30.13 -12.91 3.08
C TYR A 164 31.26 -12.21 2.34
N ASP A 165 31.05 -10.95 2.02
CA ASP A 165 32.07 -10.10 1.41
C ASP A 165 32.08 -8.71 2.05
N ILE A 166 33.17 -7.98 1.85
CA ILE A 166 33.39 -6.64 2.38
C ILE A 166 33.46 -5.64 1.24
N VAL A 167 32.50 -4.74 1.23
CA VAL A 167 32.38 -3.68 0.23
C VAL A 167 32.51 -2.31 0.87
N ASN A 168 32.78 -1.28 0.05
CA ASN A 168 32.88 0.12 0.49
C ASN A 168 33.88 0.38 1.63
N LEU A 169 34.96 -0.41 1.69
CA LEU A 169 36.02 -0.24 2.68
C LEU A 169 36.76 1.08 2.46
N ARG A 170 36.78 1.91 3.50
CA ARG A 170 37.50 3.18 3.56
C ARG A 170 38.29 3.26 4.85
N LEU A 171 39.55 3.67 4.75
CA LEU A 171 40.43 3.94 5.87
C LEU A 171 40.86 5.40 5.82
N GLU A 172 40.43 6.18 6.80
CA GLU A 172 40.79 7.58 6.98
C GLU A 172 41.91 7.69 8.01
N VAL A 173 43.04 8.22 7.57
CA VAL A 173 44.23 8.43 8.39
C VAL A 173 44.61 9.90 8.40
N PRO A 174 45.04 10.48 9.53
CA PRO A 174 45.46 11.88 9.59
C PRO A 174 46.74 12.13 8.77
N THR A 175 47.70 11.21 8.82
CA THR A 175 48.86 11.18 7.90
C THR A 175 49.32 9.74 7.70
N VAL A 176 49.89 9.41 6.54
CA VAL A 176 50.39 8.05 6.25
C VAL A 176 51.55 7.64 7.17
N LYS A 177 52.44 8.59 7.51
CA LYS A 177 53.52 8.36 8.49
C LYS A 177 52.96 8.20 9.91
N GLY A 178 51.95 8.99 10.26
CA GLY A 178 51.27 8.92 11.54
C GLY A 178 50.51 7.61 11.73
N ALA A 179 49.87 7.07 10.70
CA ALA A 179 49.17 5.78 10.75
C ALA A 179 50.12 4.63 11.14
N ARG A 180 51.37 4.67 10.64
CA ARG A 180 52.45 3.75 11.06
C ARG A 180 52.99 4.06 12.47
N ALA A 181 52.88 5.30 12.92
CA ALA A 181 53.31 5.76 14.23
C ALA A 181 52.17 5.80 15.27
N LYS A 182 51.17 4.91 15.13
CA LYS A 182 50.04 4.74 16.08
C LYS A 182 49.09 5.94 16.20
N ALA A 183 48.97 6.76 15.16
CA ALA A 183 47.93 7.80 15.14
C ALA A 183 46.53 7.17 15.03
N PRO A 184 45.52 7.72 15.75
CA PRO A 184 44.15 7.24 15.66
C PRO A 184 43.65 7.42 14.23
N SER A 185 43.13 6.34 13.67
CA SER A 185 42.56 6.29 12.34
C SER A 185 41.13 5.76 12.42
N TYR A 186 40.36 6.03 11.37
CA TYR A 186 38.96 5.60 11.27
C TYR A 186 38.79 4.68 10.08
N MET A 187 38.07 3.58 10.25
CA MET A 187 37.81 2.65 9.17
C MET A 187 36.32 2.33 9.12
N THR A 188 35.75 2.44 7.92
CA THR A 188 34.35 2.09 7.64
C THR A 188 34.33 1.05 6.56
N PHE A 189 33.50 0.02 6.71
CA PHE A 189 33.26 -0.97 5.67
C PHE A 189 31.85 -1.52 5.80
N GLU A 190 31.36 -2.17 4.76
CA GLU A 190 30.04 -2.78 4.74
C GLU A 190 30.20 -4.28 4.51
N VAL A 191 29.65 -5.07 5.43
CA VAL A 191 29.51 -6.52 5.29
C VAL A 191 28.26 -6.76 4.46
N THR A 192 28.35 -7.61 3.44
CA THR A 192 27.22 -8.05 2.61
C THR A 192 27.22 -9.56 2.50
N SER A 193 26.05 -10.20 2.48
CA SER A 193 25.94 -11.62 2.13
C SER A 193 25.82 -11.80 0.61
N GLU A 194 26.56 -12.76 0.04
CA GLU A 194 26.45 -13.13 -1.37
C GLU A 194 25.20 -13.99 -1.64
N THR A 195 24.74 -14.73 -0.63
CA THR A 195 23.60 -15.66 -0.70
C THR A 195 22.32 -15.08 -0.10
N GLN A 196 22.31 -13.80 0.27
CA GLN A 196 21.20 -13.11 0.96
C GLN A 196 20.87 -13.71 2.34
N GLU A 197 21.88 -14.26 3.02
CA GLU A 197 21.79 -14.73 4.39
C GLU A 197 21.90 -13.57 5.40
N ASP A 198 21.46 -13.82 6.63
CA ASP A 198 21.62 -12.89 7.74
C ASP A 198 23.11 -12.69 8.05
N VAL A 199 23.56 -11.43 8.06
CA VAL A 199 24.97 -11.09 8.35
C VAL A 199 25.26 -10.99 9.85
N GLU A 200 24.25 -11.02 10.73
CA GLU A 200 24.43 -10.90 12.18
C GLU A 200 25.42 -11.92 12.79
N PRO A 201 25.44 -13.21 12.37
CA PRO A 201 26.45 -14.17 12.83
C PRO A 201 27.87 -13.72 12.49
N PHE A 202 28.10 -13.25 11.26
CA PHE A 202 29.42 -12.75 10.83
C PHE A 202 29.78 -11.44 11.55
N LEU A 203 28.81 -10.55 11.78
CA LEU A 203 29.04 -9.34 12.57
C LEU A 203 29.49 -9.64 13.99
N ASN A 204 29.00 -10.72 14.62
CA ASN A 204 29.48 -11.14 15.93
C ASN A 204 30.95 -11.56 15.90
N ASP A 205 31.38 -12.25 14.85
CA ASP A 205 32.79 -12.63 14.66
C ASP A 205 33.67 -11.38 14.41
N VAL A 206 33.19 -10.42 13.61
CA VAL A 206 33.87 -9.13 13.39
C VAL A 206 33.99 -8.35 14.70
N ARG A 207 32.93 -8.29 15.52
CA ARG A 207 32.95 -7.67 16.85
C ARG A 207 33.99 -8.33 17.76
N ALA A 208 34.11 -9.66 17.69
CA ALA A 208 35.13 -10.39 18.44
C ALA A 208 36.54 -10.06 17.95
N LEU A 209 36.76 -10.00 16.63
CA LEU A 209 38.04 -9.63 16.03
C LEU A 209 38.47 -8.21 16.43
N VAL A 210 37.55 -7.23 16.36
CA VAL A 210 37.81 -5.84 16.76
C VAL A 210 38.27 -5.76 18.22
N ARG A 211 37.65 -6.54 19.12
CA ARG A 211 38.05 -6.61 20.53
C ARG A 211 39.42 -7.28 20.70
N ASP A 212 39.68 -8.37 19.99
CA ASP A 212 40.94 -9.11 20.07
C ASP A 212 42.14 -8.24 19.66
N VAL A 213 41.98 -7.45 18.59
CA VAL A 213 43.02 -6.50 18.17
C VAL A 213 42.99 -5.19 18.99
N SER A 214 42.18 -5.05 20.03
CA SER A 214 42.08 -3.81 20.83
C SER A 214 41.72 -2.56 20.00
N LEU A 215 40.88 -2.72 18.97
CA LEU A 215 40.25 -1.59 18.26
C LEU A 215 38.91 -1.25 18.92
N VAL A 216 38.41 -0.05 18.67
CA VAL A 216 37.13 0.43 19.21
C VAL A 216 36.06 0.31 18.13
N LEU A 217 35.03 -0.49 18.40
CA LEU A 217 33.83 -0.51 17.58
C LEU A 217 33.03 0.76 17.86
N VAL A 218 32.84 1.59 16.84
CA VAL A 218 32.13 2.87 16.95
C VAL A 218 30.64 2.64 16.73
N ALA A 219 30.29 1.93 15.66
CA ALA A 219 28.90 1.60 15.32
C ALA A 219 28.82 0.34 14.44
N VAL A 220 27.68 -0.36 14.55
CA VAL A 220 27.24 -1.37 13.58
C VAL A 220 25.79 -1.06 13.25
N THR A 221 25.49 -0.81 11.98
CA THR A 221 24.15 -0.44 11.52
C THR A 221 23.72 -1.41 10.43
N GLY A 222 22.63 -2.15 10.65
CA GLY A 222 22.02 -2.97 9.60
C GLY A 222 21.48 -2.09 8.46
N LEU A 223 21.70 -2.52 7.22
CA LEU A 223 21.34 -1.82 5.99
C LEU A 223 20.35 -2.64 5.16
#